data_AF-A0A838JXL8-F1
#
_entry.id   AF-A0A838JXL8-F1
#
_cell.length_a   1.000
_cell.length_b   1.000
_cell.length_c   1.000
_cell.angle_alpha   90.00
_cell.angle_beta   90.00
_cell.angle_gamma   90.00
#
_symmetry.space_group_name_H-M   'P 1'
#
loop_
_entity.id
_entity.type
_entity.pdbx_description
1 polymer ?
#
loop_
_entity_poly.entity_id
_entity_poly.type
_entity_poly.pdbx_seq_one_letter_code
_entity_poly.pdbx_strand_id
1 'polypeptide(L)' 'MTRLPDGHAERHGGGLQPPLTRPPDFESFWEKTRAALAGIPPSVSREPLESQSAALGFKRLAFDSLGEARVSGYAILW' A
#
# COMPACT_ATOMS: atom_id res chain seq x y z
N MET A 1 -15.76 -11.79 -53.62
CA MET A 1 -16.36 -10.80 -52.70
C MET A 1 -17.47 -11.50 -51.92
N THR A 2 -17.10 -12.11 -50.80
CA THR A 2 -18.04 -12.78 -49.89
C THR A 2 -17.98 -12.00 -48.58
N ARG A 3 -19.01 -11.20 -48.30
CA ARG A 3 -19.13 -10.48 -47.04
C ARG A 3 -19.50 -11.50 -45.97
N LEU A 4 -18.57 -11.79 -45.07
CA LEU A 4 -18.86 -12.42 -43.79
C LEU A 4 -19.59 -11.40 -42.92
N PRO A 5 -20.69 -11.75 -42.24
CA PRO A 5 -21.20 -10.92 -41.17
C PRO A 5 -20.23 -11.03 -39.99
N ASP A 6 -19.63 -9.91 -39.61
CA ASP A 6 -18.91 -9.78 -38.35
C ASP A 6 -19.91 -10.05 -37.22
N GLY A 7 -19.87 -11.27 -36.71
CA GLY A 7 -20.53 -11.66 -35.48
C GLY A 7 -19.90 -10.85 -34.36
N HIS A 8 -20.57 -9.77 -33.98
CA HIS A 8 -20.34 -9.03 -32.74
C HIS A 8 -20.47 -10.02 -31.57
N ALA A 9 -19.35 -10.62 -31.19
CA ALA A 9 -19.22 -11.33 -29.92
C ALA A 9 -18.99 -10.31 -28.81
N GLU A 10 -19.94 -9.38 -28.62
CA GLU A 10 -20.04 -8.67 -27.35
C GLU A 10 -20.85 -9.51 -26.40
N ARG A 11 -20.14 -10.25 -25.56
CA ARG A 11 -20.60 -10.60 -24.20
C ARG A 11 -19.44 -11.20 -23.44
N HIS A 12 -18.96 -10.50 -22.41
CA HIS A 12 -18.85 -11.07 -21.06
C HIS A 12 -18.95 -9.92 -20.04
N GLY A 13 -19.93 -10.03 -19.13
CA GLY A 13 -20.19 -9.04 -18.10
C GLY A 13 -19.35 -9.20 -16.83
N GLY A 14 -19.48 -8.19 -15.97
CA GLY A 14 -18.97 -8.11 -14.59
C GLY A 14 -18.63 -6.64 -14.30
N GLY A 15 -19.22 -5.90 -13.37
CA GLY A 15 -20.05 -6.21 -12.22
C GLY A 15 -19.77 -5.07 -11.21
N LEU A 16 -20.81 -4.33 -10.79
CA LEU A 16 -20.84 -3.50 -9.57
C LEU A 16 -19.60 -2.62 -9.26
N GLN A 17 -18.97 -1.94 -10.22
CA GLN A 17 -17.97 -0.93 -9.87
C GLN A 17 -18.66 0.44 -9.70
N PRO A 18 -18.83 0.95 -8.47
CA PRO A 18 -19.40 2.27 -8.27
C PRO A 18 -18.48 3.34 -8.88
N PRO A 19 -19.03 4.49 -9.32
CA PRO A 19 -18.22 5.61 -9.79
C PRO A 19 -17.22 6.05 -8.72
N LEU A 20 -16.00 6.38 -9.12
CA LEU A 20 -14.99 6.90 -8.20
C LEU A 20 -15.40 8.30 -7.72
N THR A 21 -15.51 8.48 -6.41
CA THR A 21 -15.82 9.76 -5.76
C THR A 21 -14.54 10.49 -5.37
N ARG A 22 -13.70 10.81 -6.35
CA ARG A 22 -12.42 11.49 -6.09
C ARG A 22 -12.65 13.01 -5.96
N PRO A 23 -12.25 13.64 -4.85
CA PRO A 23 -12.26 15.10 -4.73
C PRO A 23 -11.36 15.78 -5.76
N PRO A 24 -11.66 17.03 -6.19
CA PRO A 24 -10.84 17.76 -7.16
C PRO A 24 -9.36 17.93 -6.75
N ASP A 25 -9.09 17.94 -5.45
CA ASP A 25 -7.78 18.20 -4.86
C ASP A 25 -7.01 16.93 -4.44
N PHE A 26 -7.55 15.73 -4.72
CA PHE A 26 -7.04 14.45 -4.24
C PHE A 26 -5.52 14.25 -4.45
N GLU A 27 -5.00 14.56 -5.64
CA GLU A 27 -3.57 14.41 -5.92
C GLU A 27 -2.75 15.41 -5.11
N SER A 28 -3.19 16.67 -5.05
CA SER A 28 -2.51 17.73 -4.30
C SER A 28 -2.52 17.46 -2.79
N PHE A 29 -3.58 16.82 -2.28
CA PHE A 29 -3.66 16.35 -0.91
C PHE A 29 -2.53 15.35 -0.63
N TRP A 30 -2.41 14.30 -1.46
CA TRP A 30 -1.41 13.27 -1.26
C TRP A 30 0.03 13.75 -1.49
N GLU A 31 0.25 14.69 -2.41
CA GLU A 31 1.54 15.35 -2.57
C GLU A 31 1.97 16.07 -1.30
N LYS A 32 1.08 16.90 -0.72
CA LYS A 32 1.33 17.58 0.55
C LYS A 32 1.56 16.61 1.69
N THR A 33 0.76 15.54 1.77
CA THR A 33 0.92 14.49 2.79
C THR A 33 2.29 13.81 2.69
N ARG A 34 2.73 13.44 1.48
CA ARG A 34 4.06 12.84 1.27
C ARG A 34 5.19 13.81 1.61
N ALA A 35 5.06 15.08 1.22
CA ALA A 35 6.04 16.11 1.55
C ALA A 35 6.16 16.33 3.05
N ALA A 36 5.03 16.38 3.77
CA ALA A 36 5.00 16.46 5.23
C ALA A 36 5.67 15.25 5.89
N LEU A 37 5.38 14.03 5.40
CA LEU A 37 6.01 12.81 5.89
C LEU A 37 7.52 12.79 5.64
N ALA A 38 7.99 13.26 4.49
CA ALA A 38 9.41 13.29 4.14
C ALA A 38 10.25 14.17 5.07
N GLY A 39 9.64 15.17 5.72
CA GLY A 39 10.28 16.01 6.73
C GLY A 39 10.47 15.33 8.08
N ILE A 40 9.92 14.13 8.29
CA ILE A 40 9.98 13.41 9.57
C ILE A 40 11.07 12.34 9.48
N PRO A 41 12.17 12.45 10.25
CA PRO A 41 13.14 11.38 10.38
C PRO A 41 12.45 10.14 10.99
N PRO A 42 12.57 8.95 10.38
CA PRO A 42 11.82 7.78 10.84
C PRO A 42 12.32 7.22 12.18
N SER A 43 13.46 7.67 12.73
CA SER A 43 14.01 7.23 14.03
C SER A 43 13.85 5.73 14.32
N VAL A 44 14.27 4.91 13.34
CA VAL A 44 13.95 3.47 13.33
C VAL A 44 14.67 2.75 14.47
N SER A 45 13.91 2.15 15.38
CA SER A 45 14.44 1.22 16.39
C SER A 45 14.18 -0.22 15.96
N ARG A 46 15.19 -1.09 16.15
CA ARG A 46 15.08 -2.53 15.90
C ARG A 46 15.54 -3.29 17.12
N GLU A 47 14.70 -4.16 17.62
CA GLU A 47 14.99 -4.97 18.80
C GLU A 47 14.82 -6.45 18.42
N PRO A 48 15.89 -7.28 18.53
CA PRO A 48 15.77 -8.71 18.36
C PRO A 48 14.79 -9.30 19.37
N LEU A 49 14.00 -10.27 18.93
CA LEU A 49 13.13 -11.05 19.79
C LEU A 49 13.62 -12.50 19.83
N GLU A 50 13.55 -13.09 21.01
CA GLU A 50 13.78 -14.52 21.20
C GLU A 50 12.79 -15.33 20.36
N SER A 51 13.31 -16.40 19.76
CA SER A 51 12.57 -17.27 18.84
C SER A 51 12.85 -18.72 19.17
N GLN A 52 11.81 -19.55 19.11
CA GLN A 52 11.97 -21.00 19.20
C GLN A 52 12.55 -21.60 17.90
N SER A 53 12.51 -20.84 16.80
CA SER A 53 13.07 -21.26 15.52
C SER A 53 14.47 -20.68 15.35
N ALA A 54 15.46 -21.56 15.25
CA ALA A 54 16.83 -21.19 14.90
C ALA A 54 16.97 -20.74 13.42
N ALA A 55 15.98 -21.04 12.59
CA ALA A 55 15.98 -20.70 11.16
C ALA A 55 15.36 -19.32 10.87
N LEU A 56 14.69 -18.69 11.84
CA LEU A 56 13.99 -17.43 11.64
C LEU A 56 14.47 -16.37 12.63
N GLY A 57 14.82 -15.20 12.11
CA GLY A 57 15.11 -14.03 12.93
C GLY A 57 13.83 -13.22 13.17
N PHE A 58 13.52 -12.91 14.43
CA PHE A 58 12.38 -12.05 14.78
C PHE A 58 12.87 -10.71 15.32
N LYS A 59 12.26 -9.62 14.88
CA LYS A 59 12.56 -8.28 15.36
C LYS A 59 11.29 -7.49 15.62
N ARG A 60 11.24 -6.77 16.74
CA ARG A 60 10.31 -5.65 16.92
C ARG A 60 10.90 -4.43 16.22
N LEU A 61 10.08 -3.77 15.40
CA LEU A 61 10.41 -2.52 14.72
C LEU A 61 9.53 -1.41 15.27
N ALA A 62 10.09 -0.21 15.42
CA ALA A 62 9.28 0.99 15.58
C ALA A 62 9.92 2.17 14.86
N PHE A 63 9.10 3.09 14.36
CA PHE A 63 9.53 4.27 13.62
C PHE A 63 8.54 5.42 13.78
N ASP A 64 8.99 6.65 13.58
CA ASP A 64 8.16 7.85 13.62
C ASP A 64 7.51 8.08 12.24
N SER A 65 6.23 8.45 12.24
CA SER A 65 5.39 8.64 11.06
C SER A 65 4.69 10.00 11.10
N LEU A 66 3.77 10.22 10.16
CA LEU A 66 3.03 11.48 10.00
C LEU A 66 2.38 11.92 11.33
N GLY A 67 2.58 13.19 11.69
CA GLY A 67 2.05 13.75 12.93
C GLY A 67 2.78 13.27 14.20
N GLU A 68 4.06 12.94 14.09
CA GLU A 68 4.91 12.42 15.18
C GLU A 68 4.39 11.10 15.79
N ALA A 69 3.56 10.38 15.05
CA ALA A 69 3.01 9.11 15.48
C ALA A 69 4.09 8.03 15.49
N ARG A 70 4.29 7.36 16.63
CA ARG A 70 5.16 6.19 16.74
C ARG A 70 4.42 4.94 16.27
N VAL A 71 4.84 4.38 15.14
CA VAL A 71 4.31 3.12 14.59
C VAL A 71 5.20 1.97 15.01
N SER A 72 4.61 0.84 15.43
CA SER A 72 5.35 -0.37 15.81
C SER A 72 4.81 -1.61 15.09
N GLY A 73 5.68 -2.60 14.92
CA GLY A 73 5.34 -3.87 14.27
C GLY A 73 6.44 -4.91 14.42
N TYR A 74 6.24 -6.06 13.80
CA TYR A 74 7.18 -7.17 13.82
C TYR A 74 7.72 -7.43 12.42
N ALA A 75 9.02 -7.70 12.33
CA ALA A 75 9.67 -8.23 11.12
C ALA A 75 10.13 -9.66 11.37
N ILE A 76 9.83 -10.51 10.39
CA ILE A 76 10.28 -11.90 10.32
C ILE A 76 11.32 -11.96 9.21
N LEU A 77 12.50 -12.47 9.54
CA LEU A 77 13.62 -12.65 8.63
C LEU A 77 13.76 -14.16 8.37
N TRP A 78 13.77 -14.55 7.10
CA TRP A 78 13.88 -15.93 6.63
C TRP A 78 15.13 -16.12 5.76
#